data_AF-A0A0K3BQ43-F1
#
_entry.id   AF-A0A0K3BQ43-F1
#
_cell.length_a   1.000
_cell.length_b   1.000
_cell.length_c   1.000
_cell.angle_alpha   90.00
_cell.angle_beta   90.00
_cell.angle_gamma   90.00
#
_symmetry.space_group_name_H-M   'P 1'
#
loop_
_entity.id
_entity.type
_entity.pdbx_description
1 polymer ?
#
loop_
_entity_poly.entity_id
_entity_poly.type
_entity_poly.pdbx_seq_one_letter_code
_entity_poly.pdbx_strand_id
1 'polypeptide(L)'
;MVVSQTRRLARPDVVLHGEEWGVGPTVLLLHAGGERRRVWTPVADVLVGAGFRCVAFDQRGHGDSDGAAHALLPCADDVAAMVYAEPLGCVVVGASLGGAAAIAALRDPAVRSRVAGLVLVDVVPDVEPHRVRRFLAAGGMLDAHREFVDDVLAQIPLLRQITADLDLPILLVRGGTSPVTDDDVEKLLHLAPHATVAHIPDAGHLVARDQPAALAESIASVTSTWPALALLRDLGAEQVDHPGGNLLDHVKRVHELLANWGADKRVLLAALCHATYGTDGFQHALLPPDQRARLRTAIGDEAEALVYLYGACDRNKTYARLGTTPLQLTDRFTGDVIALTAADRADFALLTVANELDVARTAPLTTETRYGIRALIAALAAYLPHTAAQEALTDPSLSPNPAD
;
A
#
# COMPACT_ATOMS: atom_id res chain seq x y z
N MET A 1 10.07 21.40 3.35
CA MET A 1 8.69 21.79 3.00
C MET A 1 8.50 21.53 1.52
N VAL A 2 7.73 20.50 1.21
CA VAL A 2 7.45 20.05 -0.15
C VAL A 2 6.55 21.07 -0.84
N VAL A 3 6.85 21.40 -2.10
CA VAL A 3 6.03 22.31 -2.91
C VAL A 3 4.71 21.62 -3.24
N SER A 4 3.58 22.29 -2.93
CA SER A 4 2.25 21.79 -3.26
C SER A 4 1.74 22.35 -4.58
N GLN A 5 0.87 21.59 -5.24
CA GLN A 5 0.09 22.05 -6.39
C GLN A 5 -1.38 22.14 -6.01
N THR A 6 -2.05 23.21 -6.43
CA THR A 6 -3.48 23.40 -6.13
C THR A 6 -4.33 22.41 -6.92
N ARG A 7 -5.29 21.79 -6.22
CA ARG A 7 -6.32 20.91 -6.77
C ARG A 7 -7.69 21.58 -6.63
N ARG A 8 -8.58 21.29 -7.57
CA ARG A 8 -9.97 21.74 -7.50
C ARG A 8 -10.86 20.66 -8.09
N LEU A 9 -11.88 20.26 -7.34
CA LEU A 9 -12.88 19.27 -7.76
C LEU A 9 -14.26 19.91 -7.72
N ALA A 10 -14.85 20.10 -8.90
CA ALA A 10 -16.20 20.67 -9.02
C ALA A 10 -17.25 19.56 -8.99
N ARG A 11 -18.20 19.66 -8.06
CA ARG A 11 -19.42 18.85 -8.00
C ARG A 11 -20.64 19.74 -8.30
N PRO A 12 -21.83 19.17 -8.57
CA PRO A 12 -23.02 19.96 -8.84
C PRO A 12 -23.40 20.95 -7.72
N ASP A 13 -23.13 20.61 -6.46
CA ASP A 13 -23.55 21.34 -5.26
C ASP A 13 -22.40 21.96 -4.45
N VAL A 14 -21.14 21.63 -4.77
CA VAL A 14 -19.96 22.07 -4.03
C VAL A 14 -18.72 22.12 -4.91
N VAL A 15 -17.83 23.09 -4.65
CA VAL A 15 -16.45 23.08 -5.15
C VAL A 15 -15.53 22.73 -4.00
N LEU A 16 -14.75 21.66 -4.18
CA LEU A 16 -13.79 21.18 -3.20
C LEU A 16 -12.39 21.68 -3.58
N HIS A 17 -11.75 22.38 -2.64
CA HIS A 17 -10.42 22.95 -2.80
C HIS A 17 -9.39 22.06 -2.12
N GLY A 18 -8.33 21.72 -2.85
CA GLY A 18 -7.32 20.79 -2.37
C GLY A 18 -5.90 21.15 -2.76
N GLU A 19 -4.98 20.33 -2.31
CA GLU A 19 -3.56 20.40 -2.61
C GLU A 19 -3.03 18.98 -2.85
N GLU A 20 -2.00 18.87 -3.69
CA GLU A 20 -1.24 17.64 -3.88
C GLU A 20 0.26 17.87 -3.73
N TRP A 21 0.96 16.83 -3.30
CA TRP A 21 2.40 16.81 -3.04
C TRP A 21 3.02 15.51 -3.54
N GLY A 22 4.24 15.58 -4.08
CA GLY A 22 5.02 14.40 -4.42
C GLY A 22 4.49 13.57 -5.59
N VAL A 23 5.09 12.39 -5.77
CA VAL A 23 4.79 11.41 -6.82
C VAL A 23 4.87 9.99 -6.25
N GLY A 24 4.26 9.03 -6.93
CA GLY A 24 4.20 7.64 -6.49
C GLY A 24 2.80 7.20 -6.07
N PRO A 25 2.68 6.14 -5.26
CA PRO A 25 1.38 5.65 -4.80
C PRO A 25 0.60 6.70 -4.04
N THR A 26 -0.69 6.82 -4.33
CA THR A 26 -1.52 7.94 -3.85
C THR A 26 -2.10 7.67 -2.47
N VAL A 27 -1.92 8.63 -1.57
CA VAL A 27 -2.55 8.70 -0.25
C VAL A 27 -3.51 9.88 -0.23
N LEU A 28 -4.82 9.60 -0.13
CA LEU A 28 -5.87 10.61 0.00
C LEU A 28 -6.11 10.91 1.48
N LEU A 29 -5.86 12.14 1.90
CA LEU A 29 -5.86 12.59 3.30
C LEU A 29 -7.12 13.42 3.60
N LEU A 30 -7.97 12.95 4.51
CA LEU A 30 -9.26 13.55 4.89
C LEU A 30 -9.20 14.03 6.34
N HIS A 31 -9.29 15.35 6.55
CA HIS A 31 -9.09 15.96 7.87
C HIS A 31 -10.26 15.71 8.85
N ALA A 32 -10.05 16.04 10.14
CA ALA A 32 -11.10 16.00 11.16
C ALA A 32 -12.09 17.17 11.02
N GLY A 33 -13.28 17.07 11.60
CA GLY A 33 -14.22 18.19 11.63
C GLY A 33 -13.61 19.42 12.32
N GLY A 34 -13.87 20.62 11.78
CA GLY A 34 -13.29 21.88 12.27
C GLY A 34 -11.83 22.13 11.87
N GLU A 35 -11.15 21.16 11.25
CA GLU A 35 -9.83 21.33 10.64
C GLU A 35 -9.93 21.72 9.15
N ARG A 36 -8.77 21.89 8.52
CA ARG A 36 -8.61 22.13 7.08
C ARG A 36 -7.47 21.28 6.53
N ARG A 37 -7.39 21.10 5.21
CA ARG A 37 -6.40 20.29 4.50
C ARG A 37 -4.95 20.54 4.93
N ARG A 38 -4.61 21.78 5.31
CA ARG A 38 -3.26 22.18 5.73
C ARG A 38 -2.76 21.47 7.00
N VAL A 39 -3.65 20.87 7.81
CA VAL A 39 -3.24 20.00 8.93
C VAL A 39 -2.35 18.85 8.45
N TRP A 40 -2.51 18.43 7.20
CA TRP A 40 -1.75 17.35 6.59
C TRP A 40 -0.38 17.76 6.05
N THR A 41 -0.04 19.05 5.97
CA THR A 41 1.23 19.47 5.35
C THR A 41 2.46 18.82 6.02
N PRO A 42 2.58 18.78 7.36
CA PRO A 42 3.73 18.12 8.01
C PRO A 42 3.72 16.59 7.84
N VAL A 43 2.54 15.97 7.73
CA VAL A 43 2.39 14.53 7.45
C VAL A 43 2.82 14.24 6.00
N ALA A 44 2.40 15.07 5.05
CA ALA A 44 2.74 14.97 3.64
C ALA A 44 4.25 15.14 3.41
N ASP A 45 4.93 16.05 4.13
CA ASP A 45 6.39 16.21 4.03
C ASP A 45 7.12 14.88 4.29
N VAL A 46 6.67 14.09 5.28
CA VAL A 46 7.27 12.79 5.62
C VAL A 46 6.86 11.70 4.61
N LEU A 47 5.57 11.64 4.25
CA LEU A 47 5.07 10.66 3.29
C LEU A 47 5.68 10.82 1.89
N VAL A 48 5.88 12.06 1.44
CA VAL A 48 6.57 12.34 0.17
C VAL A 48 8.04 11.91 0.25
N GLY A 49 8.71 12.14 1.39
CA GLY A 49 10.05 11.60 1.64
C GLY A 49 10.09 10.06 1.59
N ALA A 50 8.99 9.39 1.93
CA ALA A 50 8.83 7.95 1.80
C ALA A 50 8.37 7.48 0.39
N GLY A 51 8.27 8.38 -0.59
CA GLY A 51 7.94 8.06 -1.98
C GLY A 51 6.44 7.94 -2.29
N PHE A 52 5.58 8.55 -1.47
CA PHE A 52 4.14 8.64 -1.74
C PHE A 52 3.78 9.96 -2.43
N ARG A 53 2.70 9.92 -3.20
CA ARG A 53 1.94 11.10 -3.60
C ARG A 53 0.85 11.34 -2.56
N CYS A 54 0.78 12.55 -2.01
CA CYS A 54 -0.28 12.92 -1.08
C CYS A 54 -1.28 13.86 -1.74
N VAL A 55 -2.57 13.66 -1.48
CA VAL A 55 -3.64 14.56 -1.92
C VAL A 55 -4.53 14.85 -0.73
N ALA A 56 -4.85 16.12 -0.49
CA ALA A 56 -5.77 16.52 0.57
C ALA A 56 -6.73 17.59 0.06
N PHE A 57 -8.01 17.44 0.39
CA PHE A 57 -9.04 18.44 0.12
C PHE A 57 -9.59 18.99 1.43
N ASP A 58 -10.00 20.24 1.41
CA ASP A 58 -10.95 20.74 2.39
C ASP A 58 -12.30 20.07 2.13
N GLN A 59 -12.87 19.45 3.16
CA GLN A 59 -14.21 18.86 3.07
C GLN A 59 -15.26 19.97 2.91
N ARG A 60 -16.45 19.63 2.40
CA ARG A 60 -17.55 20.59 2.27
C ARG A 60 -17.78 21.41 3.54
N GLY A 61 -18.00 22.70 3.40
CA GLY A 61 -18.18 23.63 4.52
C GLY A 61 -16.95 23.85 5.42
N HIS A 62 -15.75 23.42 4.99
CA HIS A 62 -14.50 23.65 5.70
C HIS A 62 -13.49 24.36 4.81
N GLY A 63 -12.57 25.10 5.45
CA GLY A 63 -11.45 25.76 4.77
C GLY A 63 -11.90 26.65 3.61
N ASP A 64 -11.35 26.40 2.43
CA ASP A 64 -11.65 27.14 1.20
C ASP A 64 -12.73 26.45 0.34
N SER A 65 -13.29 25.31 0.78
CA SER A 65 -14.35 24.59 0.07
C SER A 65 -15.73 25.19 0.31
N ASP A 66 -16.56 25.17 -0.74
CA ASP A 66 -17.93 25.67 -0.70
C ASP A 66 -18.87 24.75 0.14
N GLY A 67 -20.15 25.10 0.15
CA GLY A 67 -21.23 24.28 0.69
C GLY A 67 -21.29 24.29 2.21
N ALA A 68 -22.04 23.34 2.76
CA ALA A 68 -22.18 23.18 4.20
C ALA A 68 -22.25 21.69 4.58
N ALA A 69 -21.56 21.33 5.65
CA ALA A 69 -21.58 19.98 6.22
C ALA A 69 -22.80 19.83 7.13
N HIS A 70 -23.93 19.38 6.56
CA HIS A 70 -25.18 19.17 7.31
C HIS A 70 -25.48 17.69 7.59
N ALA A 71 -24.91 16.78 6.80
CA ALA A 71 -25.11 15.34 6.96
C ALA A 71 -23.88 14.56 6.49
N LEU A 72 -23.71 13.34 7.00
CA LEU A 72 -22.54 12.49 6.72
C LEU A 72 -22.54 11.98 5.27
N LEU A 73 -23.71 11.64 4.72
CA LEU A 73 -23.80 11.04 3.38
C LEU A 73 -23.32 11.98 2.26
N PRO A 74 -23.66 13.28 2.25
CA PRO A 74 -23.05 14.23 1.30
C PRO A 74 -21.53 14.35 1.43
N CYS A 75 -20.97 14.28 2.65
CA CYS A 75 -19.53 14.23 2.85
C CYS A 75 -18.93 12.94 2.27
N ALA A 76 -19.61 11.80 2.44
CA ALA A 76 -19.21 10.53 1.86
C ALA A 76 -19.24 10.57 0.31
N ASP A 77 -20.22 11.24 -0.27
CA ASP A 77 -20.31 11.40 -1.72
C ASP A 77 -19.19 12.31 -2.27
N ASP A 78 -18.72 13.28 -1.47
CA ASP A 78 -17.50 14.03 -1.81
C ASP A 78 -16.27 13.13 -1.79
N VAL A 79 -16.11 12.30 -0.74
CA VAL A 79 -14.99 11.36 -0.64
C VAL A 79 -15.00 10.39 -1.81
N ALA A 80 -16.17 9.87 -2.21
CA ALA A 80 -16.30 9.06 -3.41
C ALA A 80 -15.79 9.80 -4.66
N ALA A 81 -16.20 11.06 -4.85
CA ALA A 81 -15.72 11.89 -5.97
C ALA A 81 -14.21 12.14 -5.91
N MET A 82 -13.64 12.35 -4.71
CA MET A 82 -12.19 12.46 -4.52
C MET A 82 -11.48 11.16 -4.91
N VAL A 83 -11.96 9.99 -4.48
CA VAL A 83 -11.41 8.69 -4.87
C VAL A 83 -11.47 8.47 -6.39
N TYR A 84 -12.56 8.88 -7.05
CA TYR A 84 -12.67 8.80 -8.52
C TYR A 84 -11.71 9.74 -9.26
N ALA A 85 -11.29 10.84 -8.63
CA ALA A 85 -10.32 11.77 -9.20
C ALA A 85 -8.87 11.26 -9.12
N GLU A 86 -8.64 10.12 -8.44
CA GLU A 86 -7.33 9.52 -8.24
C GLU A 86 -7.18 8.19 -9.01
N PRO A 87 -5.92 7.76 -9.27
CA PRO A 87 -5.66 6.45 -9.84
C PRO A 87 -6.19 5.29 -8.96
N LEU A 88 -6.40 4.14 -9.59
CA LEU A 88 -6.76 2.91 -8.87
C LEU A 88 -5.68 2.55 -7.84
N GLY A 89 -6.12 2.02 -6.70
CA GLY A 89 -5.24 1.59 -5.62
C GLY A 89 -4.76 2.73 -4.71
N CYS A 90 -5.51 3.83 -4.62
CA CYS A 90 -5.22 4.87 -3.63
C CYS A 90 -5.49 4.37 -2.19
N VAL A 91 -4.69 4.81 -1.24
CA VAL A 91 -4.93 4.58 0.19
C VAL A 91 -5.72 5.76 0.74
N VAL A 92 -6.86 5.49 1.38
CA VAL A 92 -7.70 6.54 1.97
C VAL A 92 -7.37 6.65 3.46
N VAL A 93 -6.96 7.83 3.91
CA VAL A 93 -6.65 8.13 5.31
C VAL A 93 -7.66 9.17 5.80
N GLY A 94 -8.45 8.82 6.81
CA GLY A 94 -9.47 9.73 7.34
C GLY A 94 -9.37 9.89 8.85
N ALA A 95 -9.29 11.15 9.30
CA ALA A 95 -9.31 11.51 10.72
C ALA A 95 -10.71 11.91 11.17
N SER A 96 -11.19 11.37 12.29
CA SER A 96 -12.48 11.77 12.88
C SER A 96 -13.61 11.78 11.83
N LEU A 97 -14.27 12.92 11.59
CA LEU A 97 -15.28 13.10 10.53
C LEU A 97 -14.83 12.56 9.16
N GLY A 98 -13.59 12.83 8.73
CA GLY A 98 -13.06 12.35 7.46
C GLY A 98 -12.98 10.83 7.38
N GLY A 99 -12.71 10.15 8.50
CA GLY A 99 -12.74 8.68 8.57
C GLY A 99 -14.15 8.11 8.55
N ALA A 100 -15.10 8.74 9.25
CA ALA A 100 -16.51 8.36 9.17
C ALA A 100 -17.07 8.53 7.74
N ALA A 101 -16.72 9.64 7.07
CA ALA A 101 -17.09 9.88 5.68
C ALA A 101 -16.45 8.87 4.73
N ALA A 102 -15.19 8.49 4.97
CA ALA A 102 -14.50 7.46 4.20
C ALA A 102 -15.18 6.09 4.32
N ILE A 103 -15.52 5.64 5.54
CA ILE A 103 -16.29 4.41 5.75
C ILE A 103 -17.62 4.50 4.99
N ALA A 104 -18.38 5.59 5.17
CA ALA A 104 -19.66 5.78 4.51
C ALA A 104 -19.57 5.82 2.96
N ALA A 105 -18.44 6.24 2.39
CA ALA A 105 -18.22 6.27 0.94
C ALA A 105 -18.00 4.85 0.38
N LEU A 106 -17.37 3.96 1.16
CA LEU A 106 -17.10 2.57 0.78
C LEU A 106 -18.35 1.66 0.83
N ARG A 107 -19.53 2.24 1.10
CA ARG A 107 -20.83 1.59 0.87
C ARG A 107 -21.06 1.28 -0.60
N ASP A 108 -20.48 2.08 -1.50
CA ASP A 108 -20.53 1.85 -2.94
C ASP A 108 -19.41 0.87 -3.34
N PRO A 109 -19.74 -0.33 -3.85
CA PRO A 109 -18.74 -1.29 -4.32
C PRO A 109 -17.83 -0.73 -5.42
N ALA A 110 -18.33 0.18 -6.25
CA ALA A 110 -17.54 0.80 -7.30
C ALA A 110 -16.46 1.73 -6.73
N VAL A 111 -16.76 2.46 -5.66
CA VAL A 111 -15.76 3.24 -4.91
C VAL A 111 -14.77 2.31 -4.21
N ARG A 112 -15.29 1.27 -3.53
CA ARG A 112 -14.47 0.29 -2.80
C ARG A 112 -13.43 -0.37 -3.69
N SER A 113 -13.79 -0.76 -4.91
CA SER A 113 -12.87 -1.39 -5.88
C SER A 113 -11.68 -0.51 -6.30
N ARG A 114 -11.72 0.81 -6.03
CA ARG A 114 -10.65 1.75 -6.38
C ARG A 114 -9.64 1.98 -5.26
N VAL A 115 -9.92 1.49 -4.06
CA VAL A 115 -9.15 1.79 -2.84
C VAL A 115 -8.28 0.59 -2.47
N ALA A 116 -7.00 0.84 -2.22
CA ALA A 116 -6.05 -0.19 -1.79
C ALA A 116 -6.19 -0.54 -0.29
N GLY A 117 -6.70 0.39 0.51
CA GLY A 117 -7.03 0.17 1.91
C GLY A 117 -7.45 1.45 2.62
N LEU A 118 -7.88 1.32 3.88
CA LEU A 118 -8.42 2.40 4.70
C LEU A 118 -7.59 2.60 5.97
N VAL A 119 -7.17 3.83 6.24
CA VAL A 119 -6.55 4.22 7.49
C VAL A 119 -7.52 5.13 8.25
N LEU A 120 -7.91 4.70 9.45
CA LEU A 120 -8.73 5.46 10.38
C LEU A 120 -7.81 6.13 11.41
N VAL A 121 -7.86 7.46 11.49
CA VAL A 121 -7.07 8.22 12.45
C VAL A 121 -7.98 8.69 13.57
N ASP A 122 -7.84 8.03 14.71
CA ASP A 122 -8.57 8.28 15.95
C ASP A 122 -10.10 8.30 15.79
N VAL A 123 -10.62 7.37 14.99
CA VAL A 123 -12.04 7.18 14.72
C VAL A 123 -12.35 5.71 14.44
N VAL A 124 -13.53 5.26 14.83
CA VAL A 124 -14.01 3.88 14.69
C VAL A 124 -15.49 3.89 14.30
N PRO A 125 -16.02 2.84 13.65
CA PRO A 125 -17.40 2.81 13.17
C PRO A 125 -18.44 2.72 14.29
N ASP A 126 -18.02 2.32 15.50
CA ASP A 126 -18.89 2.17 16.65
C ASP A 126 -18.33 2.91 17.88
N VAL A 127 -18.97 4.02 18.22
CA VAL A 127 -18.62 4.87 19.36
C VAL A 127 -19.85 5.12 20.22
N GLU A 128 -19.65 5.28 21.52
CA GLU A 128 -20.72 5.60 22.45
C GLU A 128 -21.18 7.07 22.25
N PRO A 129 -22.46 7.33 21.88
CA PRO A 129 -22.93 8.67 21.54
C PRO A 129 -22.74 9.71 22.65
N HIS A 130 -22.94 9.37 23.93
CA HIS A 130 -22.78 10.32 25.03
C HIS A 130 -21.31 10.74 25.20
N ARG A 131 -20.36 9.83 25.01
CA ARG A 131 -18.92 10.11 25.05
C ARG A 131 -18.50 11.06 23.93
N VAL A 132 -19.01 10.85 22.70
CA VAL A 132 -18.77 11.78 21.58
C VAL A 132 -19.30 13.16 21.91
N ARG A 133 -20.55 13.27 22.36
CA ARG A 133 -21.16 14.56 22.75
C ARG A 133 -20.36 15.24 23.85
N ARG A 134 -19.96 14.51 24.89
CA ARG A 134 -19.18 15.04 26.01
C ARG A 134 -17.82 15.56 25.55
N PHE A 135 -17.14 14.83 24.67
CA PHE A 135 -15.87 15.24 24.09
C PHE A 135 -16.01 16.53 23.27
N LEU A 136 -17.00 16.60 22.37
CA LEU A 136 -17.26 17.77 21.54
C LEU A 136 -17.71 18.98 22.36
N ALA A 137 -18.48 18.77 23.43
CA ALA A 137 -18.88 19.83 24.35
C ALA A 137 -17.68 20.41 25.11
N ALA A 138 -16.77 19.54 25.60
CA ALA A 138 -15.54 19.97 26.26
C ALA A 138 -14.62 20.77 25.33
N GLY A 139 -14.64 20.48 24.03
CA GLY A 139 -13.93 21.23 22.99
C GLY A 139 -14.66 22.47 22.48
N GLY A 140 -15.86 22.80 22.99
CA GLY A 140 -16.65 23.96 22.55
C GLY A 140 -17.25 23.83 21.14
N MET A 141 -17.28 22.63 20.55
CA MET A 141 -17.73 22.41 19.17
C MET A 141 -19.17 21.90 19.07
N LEU A 142 -19.74 21.34 20.15
CA LEU A 142 -21.03 20.67 20.08
C LEU A 142 -22.18 21.61 19.71
N ASP A 143 -22.28 22.78 20.34
CA ASP A 143 -23.45 23.66 20.16
C ASP A 143 -23.53 24.25 18.74
N ALA A 144 -22.39 24.54 18.12
CA ALA A 144 -22.34 25.04 16.75
C ALA A 144 -22.69 23.97 15.68
N HIS A 145 -22.58 22.69 16.02
CA HIS A 145 -22.71 21.58 15.07
C HIS A 145 -23.67 20.47 15.51
N ARG A 146 -24.58 20.77 16.45
CA ARG A 146 -25.42 19.76 17.12
C ARG A 146 -26.18 18.87 16.14
N GLU A 147 -26.88 19.45 15.18
CA GLU A 147 -27.68 18.70 14.20
C GLU A 147 -26.80 17.78 13.35
N PHE A 148 -25.63 18.25 12.94
CA PHE A 148 -24.70 17.46 12.15
C PHE A 148 -24.08 16.32 12.98
N VAL A 149 -23.75 16.58 14.25
CA VAL A 149 -23.29 15.54 15.18
C VAL A 149 -24.36 14.47 15.38
N ASP A 150 -25.62 14.89 15.52
CA ASP A 150 -26.76 13.98 15.65
C ASP A 150 -26.93 13.11 14.41
N ASP A 151 -26.80 13.69 13.21
CA ASP A 151 -26.82 12.95 11.95
C ASP A 151 -25.69 11.92 11.86
N VAL A 152 -24.44 12.32 12.14
CA VAL A 152 -23.28 11.40 12.12
C VAL A 152 -23.47 10.24 13.09
N LEU A 153 -23.94 10.52 14.31
CA LEU A 153 -24.23 9.48 15.31
C LEU A 153 -25.39 8.56 14.89
N ALA A 154 -26.38 9.08 14.17
CA ALA A 154 -27.46 8.25 13.62
C ALA A 154 -26.98 7.27 12.53
N GLN A 155 -25.82 7.52 11.91
CA GLN A 155 -25.24 6.62 10.90
C GLN A 155 -24.42 5.45 11.48
N ILE A 156 -24.22 5.35 12.80
CA ILE A 156 -23.43 4.28 13.43
C ILE A 156 -23.84 2.86 12.95
N PRO A 157 -25.13 2.48 12.85
CA PRO A 157 -25.52 1.17 12.34
C PRO A 157 -25.03 0.91 10.91
N LEU A 158 -25.10 1.93 10.05
CA LEU A 158 -24.62 1.86 8.67
C LEU A 158 -23.10 1.73 8.62
N LEU A 159 -22.37 2.54 9.40
CA LEU A 159 -20.90 2.48 9.45
C LEU A 159 -20.42 1.10 9.91
N ARG A 160 -21.05 0.53 10.95
CA ARG A 160 -20.76 -0.83 11.43
C ARG A 160 -20.97 -1.89 10.34
N GLN A 161 -22.10 -1.82 9.62
CA GLN A 161 -22.40 -2.75 8.55
C GLN A 161 -21.35 -2.65 7.43
N ILE A 162 -21.05 -1.42 6.97
CA ILE A 162 -20.06 -1.23 5.92
C ILE A 162 -18.71 -1.78 6.35
N THR A 163 -18.24 -1.46 7.56
CA THR A 163 -16.94 -1.95 8.06
C THR A 163 -16.89 -3.47 8.14
N ALA A 164 -17.98 -4.15 8.52
CA ALA A 164 -18.04 -5.61 8.54
C ALA A 164 -17.98 -6.23 7.12
N ASP A 165 -18.48 -5.52 6.11
CA ASP A 165 -18.48 -5.95 4.71
C ASP A 165 -17.18 -5.60 3.96
N LEU A 166 -16.22 -4.91 4.60
CA LEU A 166 -14.93 -4.59 3.99
C LEU A 166 -13.98 -5.79 4.05
N ASP A 167 -13.36 -6.09 2.92
CA ASP A 167 -12.33 -7.12 2.72
C ASP A 167 -10.94 -6.52 2.44
N LEU A 168 -10.86 -5.19 2.34
CA LEU A 168 -9.62 -4.44 2.16
C LEU A 168 -8.86 -4.27 3.49
N PRO A 169 -7.53 -4.06 3.45
CA PRO A 169 -6.75 -3.75 4.66
C PRO A 169 -7.27 -2.50 5.39
N ILE A 170 -7.37 -2.60 6.72
CA ILE A 170 -7.74 -1.48 7.59
C ILE A 170 -6.63 -1.26 8.62
N LEU A 171 -6.22 -0.01 8.83
CA LEU A 171 -5.33 0.42 9.91
C LEU A 171 -6.04 1.45 10.78
N LEU A 172 -6.16 1.19 12.08
CA LEU A 172 -6.52 2.21 13.06
C LEU A 172 -5.24 2.80 13.67
N VAL A 173 -5.04 4.12 13.53
CA VAL A 173 -4.02 4.86 14.28
C VAL A 173 -4.71 5.61 15.41
N ARG A 174 -4.38 5.28 16.66
CA ARG A 174 -5.00 5.84 17.86
C ARG A 174 -4.01 6.69 18.66
N GLY A 175 -4.44 7.86 19.12
CA GLY A 175 -3.67 8.71 20.04
C GLY A 175 -3.71 8.17 21.48
N GLY A 176 -2.69 8.45 22.28
CA GLY A 176 -2.66 8.05 23.70
C GLY A 176 -3.75 8.71 24.54
N THR A 177 -4.07 9.99 24.26
CA THR A 177 -5.19 10.70 24.91
C THR A 177 -6.38 10.80 23.94
N SER A 178 -7.04 9.67 23.70
CA SER A 178 -8.10 9.52 22.70
C SER A 178 -9.49 9.36 23.34
N PRO A 179 -10.56 9.93 22.75
CA PRO A 179 -11.95 9.58 23.08
C PRO A 179 -12.35 8.16 22.63
N VAL A 180 -11.57 7.53 21.74
CA VAL A 180 -11.70 6.11 21.38
C VAL A 180 -11.09 5.28 22.51
N THR A 181 -11.84 4.30 23.03
CA THR A 181 -11.42 3.42 24.14
C THR A 181 -10.95 2.05 23.64
N ASP A 182 -10.30 1.28 24.51
CA ASP A 182 -9.91 -0.12 24.18
C ASP A 182 -11.14 -0.96 23.77
N ASP A 183 -12.27 -0.81 24.48
CA ASP A 183 -13.53 -1.44 24.12
C ASP A 183 -14.00 -1.11 22.69
N ASP A 184 -13.72 0.10 22.18
CA ASP A 184 -14.11 0.44 20.81
C ASP A 184 -13.16 -0.17 19.78
N VAL A 185 -11.88 -0.30 20.13
CA VAL A 185 -10.90 -1.04 19.33
C VAL A 185 -11.29 -2.51 19.25
N GLU A 186 -11.69 -3.12 20.36
CA GLU A 186 -12.18 -4.51 20.37
C GLU A 186 -13.42 -4.68 19.50
N LYS A 187 -14.37 -3.74 19.53
CA LYS A 187 -15.54 -3.76 18.63
C LYS A 187 -15.14 -3.63 17.16
N LEU A 188 -14.17 -2.77 16.82
CA LEU A 188 -13.63 -2.68 15.47
C LEU A 188 -13.03 -4.03 15.04
N LEU A 189 -12.18 -4.63 15.87
CA LEU A 189 -11.53 -5.92 15.57
C LEU A 189 -12.54 -7.07 15.49
N HIS A 190 -13.66 -6.99 16.21
CA HIS A 190 -14.76 -7.94 16.06
C HIS A 190 -15.49 -7.80 14.71
N LEU A 191 -15.68 -6.56 14.22
CA LEU A 191 -16.30 -6.29 12.92
C LEU A 191 -15.36 -6.60 11.75
N ALA A 192 -14.08 -6.23 11.88
CA ALA A 192 -13.04 -6.39 10.86
C ALA A 192 -11.79 -7.04 11.48
N PRO A 193 -11.75 -8.39 11.60
CA PRO A 193 -10.64 -9.10 12.24
C PRO A 193 -9.28 -8.96 11.54
N HIS A 194 -9.30 -8.52 10.28
CA HIS A 194 -8.11 -8.22 9.48
C HIS A 194 -7.56 -6.81 9.72
N ALA A 195 -8.25 -5.98 10.51
CA ALA A 195 -7.77 -4.64 10.85
C ALA A 195 -6.54 -4.71 11.77
N THR A 196 -5.64 -3.76 11.60
CA THR A 196 -4.44 -3.58 12.42
C THR A 196 -4.55 -2.30 13.23
N VAL A 197 -3.84 -2.22 14.36
CA VAL A 197 -3.89 -1.07 15.27
C VAL A 197 -2.48 -0.58 15.56
N ALA A 198 -2.26 0.73 15.38
CA ALA A 198 -1.06 1.44 15.78
C ALA A 198 -1.40 2.48 16.84
N HIS A 199 -0.51 2.64 17.82
CA HIS A 199 -0.68 3.58 18.93
C HIS A 199 0.40 4.67 18.86
N ILE A 200 -0.01 5.93 19.06
CA ILE A 200 0.88 7.08 19.17
C ILE A 200 0.67 7.68 20.57
N PRO A 201 1.46 7.26 21.58
CA PRO A 201 1.23 7.60 22.99
C PRO A 201 1.19 9.11 23.25
N ASP A 202 2.04 9.87 22.55
CA ASP A 202 2.21 11.31 22.76
C ASP A 202 1.26 12.17 21.91
N ALA A 203 0.16 11.59 21.41
CA ALA A 203 -0.88 12.29 20.65
C ALA A 203 -2.24 12.29 21.38
N GLY A 204 -3.03 13.34 21.18
CA GLY A 204 -4.44 13.39 21.51
C GLY A 204 -5.32 12.93 20.35
N HIS A 205 -6.58 13.42 20.31
CA HIS A 205 -7.52 13.10 19.23
C HIS A 205 -7.07 13.61 17.85
N LEU A 206 -6.36 14.74 17.81
CA LEU A 206 -5.94 15.39 16.57
C LEU A 206 -4.51 14.97 16.23
N VAL A 207 -4.32 13.66 16.03
CA VAL A 207 -3.02 13.00 15.84
C VAL A 207 -2.17 13.66 14.74
N ALA A 208 -2.78 14.06 13.63
CA ALA A 208 -2.06 14.72 12.53
C ALA A 208 -1.46 16.08 12.93
N ARG A 209 -2.07 16.76 13.89
CA ARG A 209 -1.59 18.04 14.44
C ARG A 209 -0.61 17.81 15.58
N ASP A 210 -0.90 16.84 16.44
CA ASP A 210 -0.15 16.59 17.67
C ASP A 210 1.17 15.87 17.39
N GLN A 211 1.16 14.86 16.50
CA GLN A 211 2.31 14.00 16.18
C GLN A 211 2.37 13.65 14.67
N PRO A 212 2.57 14.65 13.79
CA PRO A 212 2.52 14.44 12.34
C PRO A 212 3.55 13.43 11.81
N ALA A 213 4.78 13.45 12.34
CA ALA A 213 5.84 12.55 11.88
C ALA A 213 5.54 11.09 12.25
N ALA A 214 5.18 10.83 13.51
CA ALA A 214 4.82 9.48 13.96
C ALA A 214 3.59 8.93 13.22
N LEU A 215 2.61 9.78 12.90
CA LEU A 215 1.46 9.40 12.08
C LEU A 215 1.88 9.01 10.67
N ALA A 216 2.71 9.84 10.02
CA ALA A 216 3.20 9.57 8.68
C ALA A 216 4.04 8.28 8.61
N GLU A 217 4.90 8.04 9.59
CA GLU A 217 5.70 6.81 9.70
C GLU A 217 4.83 5.56 9.88
N SER A 218 3.78 5.66 10.70
CA SER A 218 2.80 4.58 10.88
C SER A 218 2.06 4.27 9.58
N ILE A 219 1.61 5.30 8.86
CA ILE A 219 0.97 5.15 7.55
C ILE A 219 1.95 4.53 6.54
N ALA A 220 3.16 5.09 6.42
CA ALA A 220 4.14 4.65 5.43
C ALA A 220 4.57 3.20 5.64
N SER A 221 4.79 2.78 6.88
CA SER A 221 5.26 1.42 7.19
C SER A 221 4.20 0.37 6.83
N VAL A 222 2.94 0.58 7.25
CA VAL A 222 1.87 -0.40 7.07
C VAL A 222 1.32 -0.42 5.65
N THR A 223 1.19 0.74 5.00
CA THR A 223 0.44 0.86 3.75
C THR A 223 1.28 0.73 2.48
N SER A 224 2.62 0.65 2.62
CA SER A 224 3.56 0.65 1.48
C SER A 224 3.29 -0.43 0.43
N THR A 225 2.80 -1.60 0.83
CA THR A 225 2.52 -2.74 -0.07
C THR A 225 1.08 -2.78 -0.59
N TRP A 226 0.16 -2.00 0.00
CA TRP A 226 -1.27 -2.12 -0.30
C TRP A 226 -1.59 -1.81 -1.77
N PRO A 227 -1.06 -0.74 -2.39
CA PRO A 227 -1.35 -0.44 -3.79
C PRO A 227 -0.85 -1.55 -4.75
N ALA A 228 0.30 -2.15 -4.45
CA ALA A 228 0.84 -3.28 -5.21
C ALA A 228 -0.09 -4.50 -5.14
N LEU A 229 -0.49 -4.89 -3.92
CA LEU A 229 -1.38 -6.03 -3.70
C LEU A 229 -2.78 -5.80 -4.30
N ALA A 230 -3.31 -4.58 -4.21
CA ALA A 230 -4.57 -4.22 -4.83
C ALA A 230 -4.50 -4.34 -6.36
N LEU A 231 -3.42 -3.85 -6.98
CA LEU A 231 -3.20 -4.00 -8.42
C LEU A 231 -3.10 -5.47 -8.83
N LEU A 232 -2.36 -6.30 -8.10
CA LEU A 232 -2.22 -7.72 -8.43
C LEU A 232 -3.56 -8.47 -8.38
N ARG A 233 -4.44 -8.14 -7.43
CA ARG A 233 -5.79 -8.68 -7.37
C ARG A 233 -6.64 -8.21 -8.54
N ASP A 234 -6.60 -6.92 -8.89
CA ASP A 234 -7.28 -6.36 -10.07
C ASP A 234 -6.83 -7.05 -11.38
N LEU A 235 -5.56 -7.40 -11.47
CA LEU A 235 -4.99 -8.12 -12.62
C LEU A 235 -5.24 -9.63 -12.58
N GLY A 236 -5.87 -10.14 -11.53
CA GLY A 236 -6.26 -11.55 -11.41
C GLY A 236 -5.12 -12.51 -11.04
N ALA A 237 -4.09 -12.04 -10.33
CA ALA A 237 -2.97 -12.89 -9.90
C ALA A 237 -3.39 -14.10 -9.05
N GLU A 238 -4.52 -14.01 -8.34
CA GLU A 238 -5.07 -15.11 -7.53
C GLU A 238 -5.67 -16.24 -8.41
N GLN A 239 -5.97 -15.97 -9.68
CA GLN A 239 -6.52 -16.95 -10.63
C GLN A 239 -5.42 -17.63 -11.47
N VAL A 240 -4.16 -17.27 -11.27
CA VAL A 240 -3.04 -17.82 -12.02
C VAL A 240 -2.37 -18.91 -11.18
N ASP A 241 -2.50 -20.16 -11.62
CA ASP A 241 -1.86 -21.30 -10.97
C ASP A 241 -0.34 -21.13 -10.93
N HIS A 242 0.26 -21.41 -9.78
CA HIS A 242 1.70 -21.29 -9.57
C HIS A 242 2.21 -22.27 -8.52
N PRO A 243 3.51 -22.66 -8.51
CA PRO A 243 4.05 -23.49 -7.44
C PRO A 243 3.67 -23.00 -6.03
N GLY A 244 3.17 -23.93 -5.21
CA GLY A 244 2.74 -23.64 -3.84
C GLY A 244 1.43 -22.84 -3.72
N GLY A 245 0.60 -22.76 -4.76
CA GLY A 245 -0.73 -22.12 -4.70
C GLY A 245 -1.08 -21.36 -5.97
N ASN A 246 -1.32 -20.07 -5.85
CA ASN A 246 -1.47 -19.14 -6.97
C ASN A 246 -0.30 -18.14 -7.03
N LEU A 247 -0.27 -17.33 -8.09
CA LEU A 247 0.79 -16.34 -8.31
C LEU A 247 0.85 -15.29 -7.20
N LEU A 248 -0.29 -14.88 -6.63
CA LEU A 248 -0.29 -13.93 -5.51
C LEU A 248 0.37 -14.52 -4.26
N ASP A 249 0.13 -15.80 -3.95
CA ASP A 249 0.77 -16.49 -2.82
C ASP A 249 2.28 -16.57 -3.01
N HIS A 250 2.72 -16.88 -4.23
CA HIS A 250 4.15 -16.94 -4.57
C HIS A 250 4.86 -15.60 -4.36
N VAL A 251 4.35 -14.51 -4.94
CA VAL A 251 5.02 -13.20 -4.82
C VAL A 251 5.03 -12.70 -3.38
N LYS A 252 4.04 -13.07 -2.54
CA LYS A 252 4.04 -12.81 -1.10
C LYS A 252 5.15 -13.56 -0.37
N ARG A 253 5.34 -14.86 -0.65
CA ARG A 253 6.44 -15.64 -0.05
C ARG A 253 7.82 -15.12 -0.46
N VAL A 254 7.99 -14.72 -1.72
CA VAL A 254 9.24 -14.10 -2.21
C VAL A 254 9.48 -12.76 -1.49
N HIS A 255 8.45 -11.94 -1.34
CA HIS A 255 8.52 -10.69 -0.56
C HIS A 255 8.93 -10.94 0.90
N GLU A 256 8.29 -11.91 1.58
CA GLU A 256 8.61 -12.27 2.97
C GLU A 256 10.04 -12.78 3.13
N LEU A 257 10.52 -13.61 2.20
CA LEU A 257 11.90 -14.08 2.21
C LEU A 257 12.90 -12.92 2.08
N LEU A 258 12.64 -11.99 1.16
CA LEU A 258 13.49 -10.81 0.97
C LEU A 258 13.44 -9.86 2.18
N ALA A 259 12.28 -9.73 2.82
CA ALA A 259 12.15 -8.96 4.05
C ALA A 259 13.00 -9.58 5.17
N ASN A 260 13.01 -10.91 5.29
CA ASN A 260 13.86 -11.63 6.26
C ASN A 260 15.37 -11.44 5.98
N TRP A 261 15.75 -11.24 4.71
CA TRP A 261 17.12 -10.88 4.34
C TRP A 261 17.45 -9.40 4.52
N GLY A 262 16.50 -8.59 4.98
CA GLY A 262 16.68 -7.15 5.19
C GLY A 262 16.74 -6.35 3.90
N ALA A 263 16.06 -6.80 2.84
CA ALA A 263 16.03 -6.08 1.57
C ALA A 263 15.30 -4.72 1.70
N ASP A 264 15.78 -3.73 0.96
CA ASP A 264 15.20 -2.38 0.96
C ASP A 264 13.82 -2.34 0.28
N LYS A 265 13.05 -1.27 0.58
CA LYS A 265 11.69 -1.05 0.05
C LYS A 265 11.58 -1.25 -1.46
N ARG A 266 12.56 -0.77 -2.23
CA ARG A 266 12.61 -0.95 -3.69
C ARG A 266 12.50 -2.42 -4.09
N VAL A 267 13.33 -3.27 -3.48
CA VAL A 267 13.40 -4.70 -3.76
C VAL A 267 12.15 -5.41 -3.26
N LEU A 268 11.64 -5.04 -2.09
CA LEU A 268 10.42 -5.61 -1.52
C LEU A 268 9.18 -5.34 -2.38
N LEU A 269 9.05 -4.14 -2.93
CA LEU A 269 7.97 -3.79 -3.86
C LEU A 269 8.15 -4.48 -5.21
N ALA A 270 9.38 -4.55 -5.72
CA ALA A 270 9.66 -5.28 -6.94
C ALA A 270 9.34 -6.77 -6.78
N ALA A 271 9.63 -7.37 -5.62
CA ALA A 271 9.32 -8.76 -5.31
C ALA A 271 7.83 -9.08 -5.43
N LEU A 272 6.95 -8.21 -4.93
CA LEU A 272 5.50 -8.40 -5.06
C LEU A 272 5.06 -8.39 -6.53
N CYS A 273 5.76 -7.67 -7.39
CA CYS A 273 5.33 -7.43 -8.76
C CYS A 273 6.25 -8.06 -9.82
N HIS A 274 7.24 -8.88 -9.45
CA HIS A 274 8.33 -9.27 -10.35
C HIS A 274 7.86 -10.09 -11.57
N ALA A 275 6.72 -10.77 -11.45
CA ALA A 275 6.11 -11.57 -12.51
C ALA A 275 5.11 -10.79 -13.39
N THR A 276 4.91 -9.49 -13.15
CA THR A 276 3.85 -8.69 -13.80
C THR A 276 3.98 -8.69 -15.33
N TYR A 277 5.20 -8.62 -15.88
CA TYR A 277 5.46 -8.65 -17.32
C TYR A 277 5.73 -10.07 -17.86
N GLY A 278 5.48 -11.10 -17.04
CA GLY A 278 6.02 -12.44 -17.26
C GLY A 278 7.55 -12.45 -17.17
N THR A 279 8.14 -13.64 -17.27
CA THR A 279 9.58 -13.87 -17.24
C THR A 279 10.00 -14.85 -18.34
N ASP A 280 11.29 -14.92 -18.62
CA ASP A 280 11.86 -16.03 -19.39
C ASP A 280 11.83 -17.31 -18.54
N GLY A 281 10.80 -18.13 -18.73
CA GLY A 281 10.48 -19.30 -17.87
C GLY A 281 9.04 -19.29 -17.34
N PHE A 282 8.37 -18.13 -17.35
CA PHE A 282 6.95 -17.99 -17.04
C PHE A 282 6.31 -16.93 -17.94
N GLN A 283 5.73 -17.34 -19.07
CA GLN A 283 5.26 -16.40 -20.10
C GLN A 283 3.92 -15.71 -19.78
N HIS A 284 3.22 -16.15 -18.75
CA HIS A 284 1.96 -15.52 -18.36
C HIS A 284 2.23 -14.12 -17.79
N ALA A 285 1.86 -13.08 -18.56
CA ALA A 285 2.01 -11.69 -18.17
C ALA A 285 0.66 -11.14 -17.69
N LEU A 286 0.67 -10.48 -16.53
CA LEU A 286 -0.48 -9.76 -15.98
C LEU A 286 -0.68 -8.41 -16.66
N LEU A 287 0.42 -7.75 -17.07
CA LEU A 287 0.41 -6.53 -17.86
C LEU A 287 1.38 -6.64 -19.03
N PRO A 288 1.04 -6.04 -20.19
CA PRO A 288 2.00 -5.85 -21.26
C PRO A 288 3.01 -4.71 -20.92
N PRO A 289 4.24 -4.73 -21.48
CA PRO A 289 5.27 -3.70 -21.22
C PRO A 289 4.93 -2.27 -21.67
N ASP A 290 3.88 -2.07 -22.45
CA ASP A 290 3.38 -0.72 -22.80
C ASP A 290 2.49 -0.12 -21.69
N GLN A 291 2.01 -0.93 -20.73
CA GLN A 291 1.20 -0.49 -19.59
C GLN A 291 2.01 -0.27 -18.31
N ARG A 292 3.32 -0.04 -18.41
CA ARG A 292 4.22 0.20 -17.26
C ARG A 292 3.76 1.32 -16.33
N ALA A 293 3.11 2.34 -16.86
CA ALA A 293 2.58 3.45 -16.06
C ALA A 293 1.58 3.00 -14.97
N ARG A 294 0.80 1.94 -15.22
CA ARG A 294 -0.10 1.37 -14.21
C ARG A 294 0.69 0.81 -13.03
N LEU A 295 1.75 0.06 -13.30
CA LEU A 295 2.61 -0.50 -12.26
C LEU A 295 3.39 0.60 -11.51
N ARG A 296 3.96 1.58 -12.21
CA ARG A 296 4.64 2.74 -11.60
C ARG A 296 3.74 3.49 -10.61
N THR A 297 2.46 3.61 -10.93
CA THR A 297 1.50 4.25 -10.03
C THR A 297 1.32 3.46 -8.72
N ALA A 298 1.46 2.14 -8.75
CA ALA A 298 1.29 1.27 -7.58
C ALA A 298 2.56 1.08 -6.76
N ILE A 299 3.76 1.09 -7.38
CA ILE A 299 5.02 0.77 -6.67
C ILE A 299 6.12 1.83 -6.79
N GLY A 300 5.89 2.91 -7.55
CA GLY A 300 6.89 3.92 -7.85
C GLY A 300 7.86 3.52 -8.97
N ASP A 301 8.58 4.50 -9.51
CA ASP A 301 9.43 4.33 -10.68
C ASP A 301 10.64 3.42 -10.42
N GLU A 302 11.28 3.54 -9.26
CA GLU A 302 12.50 2.79 -8.94
C GLU A 302 12.25 1.28 -8.78
N ALA A 303 11.13 0.92 -8.14
CA ALA A 303 10.72 -0.48 -7.99
C ALA A 303 10.23 -1.05 -9.32
N GLU A 304 9.45 -0.30 -10.09
CA GLU A 304 9.01 -0.72 -11.42
C GLU A 304 10.19 -0.93 -12.38
N ALA A 305 11.22 -0.08 -12.32
CA ALA A 305 12.42 -0.27 -13.13
C ALA A 305 13.09 -1.62 -12.86
N LEU A 306 13.14 -2.05 -11.59
CA LEU A 306 13.66 -3.37 -11.21
C LEU A 306 12.75 -4.50 -11.70
N VAL A 307 11.42 -4.36 -11.60
CA VAL A 307 10.46 -5.33 -12.16
C VAL A 307 10.64 -5.47 -13.68
N TYR A 308 10.82 -4.35 -14.38
CA TYR A 308 11.08 -4.34 -15.81
C TYR A 308 12.38 -5.07 -16.13
N LEU A 309 13.49 -4.73 -15.46
CA LEU A 309 14.77 -5.41 -15.65
C LEU A 309 14.64 -6.92 -15.43
N TYR A 310 13.94 -7.33 -14.38
CA TYR A 310 13.69 -8.73 -14.08
C TYR A 310 12.89 -9.44 -15.19
N GLY A 311 11.75 -8.87 -15.58
CA GLY A 311 10.87 -9.42 -16.60
C GLY A 311 11.43 -9.37 -18.02
N ALA A 312 12.29 -8.39 -18.32
CA ALA A 312 12.94 -8.20 -19.62
C ALA A 312 14.19 -9.06 -19.80
N CYS A 313 14.71 -9.69 -18.74
CA CYS A 313 15.92 -10.52 -18.83
C CYS A 313 15.72 -11.72 -19.77
N ASP A 314 16.44 -11.75 -20.89
CA ASP A 314 16.72 -12.97 -21.65
C ASP A 314 17.72 -13.81 -20.85
N ARG A 315 17.23 -14.82 -20.12
CA ARG A 315 18.04 -15.62 -19.20
C ARG A 315 19.08 -16.44 -19.96
N ASN A 316 18.73 -16.97 -21.14
CA ASN A 316 19.67 -17.74 -21.96
C ASN A 316 20.92 -16.93 -22.33
N LYS A 317 20.76 -15.67 -22.75
CA LYS A 317 21.90 -14.80 -23.13
C LYS A 317 22.60 -14.16 -21.93
N THR A 318 21.82 -13.80 -20.91
CA THR A 318 22.31 -13.05 -19.75
C THR A 318 23.03 -13.99 -18.77
N TYR A 319 22.48 -15.19 -18.51
CA TYR A 319 22.99 -16.07 -17.46
C TYR A 319 24.38 -16.65 -17.79
N ALA A 320 24.71 -16.77 -19.08
CA ALA A 320 26.04 -17.15 -19.55
C ALA A 320 27.16 -16.18 -19.09
N ARG A 321 26.80 -14.97 -18.62
CA ARG A 321 27.74 -13.92 -18.21
C ARG A 321 27.68 -13.64 -16.70
N LEU A 322 26.93 -14.42 -15.92
CA LEU A 322 26.92 -14.26 -14.46
C LEU A 322 28.33 -14.47 -13.89
N GLY A 323 28.65 -13.74 -12.83
CA GLY A 323 29.99 -13.68 -12.25
C GLY A 323 30.93 -12.68 -12.93
N THR A 324 30.53 -12.06 -14.05
CA THR A 324 31.33 -11.00 -14.70
C THR A 324 30.99 -9.60 -14.17
N THR A 325 31.89 -8.63 -14.37
CA THR A 325 31.63 -7.21 -14.10
C THR A 325 32.22 -6.37 -15.25
N PRO A 326 31.43 -5.51 -15.92
CA PRO A 326 30.00 -5.27 -15.69
C PRO A 326 29.12 -6.44 -16.15
N LEU A 327 28.03 -6.72 -15.41
CA LEU A 327 27.00 -7.65 -15.88
C LEU A 327 26.11 -6.92 -16.90
N GLN A 328 25.96 -7.54 -18.07
CA GLN A 328 25.11 -7.04 -19.14
C GLN A 328 23.87 -7.92 -19.27
N LEU A 329 22.70 -7.29 -19.15
CA LEU A 329 21.40 -7.90 -19.35
C LEU A 329 20.97 -7.72 -20.80
N THR A 330 20.50 -8.78 -21.45
CA THR A 330 19.88 -8.67 -22.78
C THR A 330 18.37 -8.53 -22.61
N ASP A 331 17.80 -7.44 -23.13
CA ASP A 331 16.37 -7.16 -23.08
C ASP A 331 15.65 -8.03 -24.13
N ARG A 332 14.76 -8.92 -23.70
CA ARG A 332 14.01 -9.81 -24.59
C ARG A 332 12.85 -9.12 -25.32
N PHE A 333 12.43 -7.93 -24.88
CA PHE A 333 11.38 -7.15 -25.52
C PHE A 333 11.92 -6.28 -26.64
N THR A 334 13.11 -5.68 -26.46
CA THR A 334 13.71 -4.76 -27.44
C THR A 334 14.90 -5.33 -28.20
N GLY A 335 15.59 -6.31 -27.63
CA GLY A 335 16.87 -6.83 -28.12
C GLY A 335 18.10 -6.03 -27.66
N ASP A 336 17.90 -4.95 -26.91
CA ASP A 336 18.99 -4.10 -26.43
C ASP A 336 19.83 -4.80 -25.35
N VAL A 337 21.05 -4.28 -25.14
CA VAL A 337 21.94 -4.73 -24.07
C VAL A 337 22.07 -3.62 -23.03
N ILE A 338 21.64 -3.93 -21.81
CA ILE A 338 21.62 -3.02 -20.66
C ILE A 338 22.79 -3.36 -19.75
N ALA A 339 23.70 -2.41 -19.53
CA ALA A 339 24.74 -2.55 -18.52
C ALA A 339 24.17 -2.26 -17.13
N LEU A 340 24.15 -3.25 -16.24
CA LEU A 340 23.58 -3.08 -14.90
C LEU A 340 24.53 -2.29 -13.99
N THR A 341 23.98 -1.33 -13.26
CA THR A 341 24.69 -0.66 -12.17
C THR A 341 25.05 -1.66 -11.07
N ALA A 342 25.93 -1.27 -10.13
CA ALA A 342 26.23 -2.12 -8.98
C ALA A 342 24.98 -2.42 -8.13
N ALA A 343 24.13 -1.40 -7.92
CA ALA A 343 22.89 -1.53 -7.18
C ALA A 343 21.89 -2.44 -7.91
N ASP A 344 21.60 -2.15 -9.19
CA ASP A 344 20.63 -2.97 -9.96
C ASP A 344 21.08 -4.42 -10.09
N ARG A 345 22.39 -4.68 -10.19
CA ARG A 345 22.92 -6.04 -10.22
C ARG A 345 22.73 -6.77 -8.90
N ALA A 346 22.95 -6.10 -7.77
CA ALA A 346 22.72 -6.69 -6.44
C ALA A 346 21.23 -6.98 -6.23
N ASP A 347 20.37 -6.01 -6.53
CA ASP A 347 18.92 -6.12 -6.40
C ASP A 347 18.35 -7.23 -7.31
N PHE A 348 18.80 -7.27 -8.57
CA PHE A 348 18.42 -8.30 -9.54
C PHE A 348 18.85 -9.69 -9.06
N ALA A 349 20.08 -9.83 -8.57
CA ALA A 349 20.59 -11.10 -8.05
C ALA A 349 19.78 -11.56 -6.83
N LEU A 350 19.49 -10.64 -5.89
CA LEU A 350 18.77 -10.93 -4.67
C LEU A 350 17.34 -11.39 -4.97
N LEU A 351 16.63 -10.68 -5.85
CA LEU A 351 15.29 -11.05 -6.32
C LEU A 351 15.29 -12.38 -7.06
N THR A 352 16.27 -12.62 -7.94
CA THR A 352 16.40 -13.89 -8.67
C THR A 352 16.59 -15.05 -7.71
N VAL A 353 17.50 -14.94 -6.74
CA VAL A 353 17.76 -16.02 -5.78
C VAL A 353 16.53 -16.29 -4.90
N ALA A 354 15.84 -15.25 -4.43
CA ALA A 354 14.61 -15.43 -3.65
C ALA A 354 13.50 -16.12 -4.45
N ASN A 355 13.29 -15.72 -5.72
CA ASN A 355 12.34 -16.34 -6.62
C ASN A 355 12.64 -17.84 -6.83
N GLU A 356 13.87 -18.17 -7.21
CA GLU A 356 14.25 -19.56 -7.51
C GLU A 356 14.21 -20.44 -6.26
N LEU A 357 14.50 -19.87 -5.08
CA LEU A 357 14.40 -20.59 -3.81
C LEU A 357 12.95 -20.90 -3.42
N ASP A 358 12.01 -19.97 -3.63
CA ASP A 358 10.59 -20.24 -3.41
C ASP A 358 10.08 -21.35 -4.34
N VAL A 359 10.48 -21.31 -5.63
CA VAL A 359 10.16 -22.37 -6.59
C VAL A 359 10.76 -23.71 -6.14
N ALA A 360 12.01 -23.75 -5.68
CA ALA A 360 12.64 -24.99 -5.19
C ALA A 360 11.92 -25.60 -3.98
N ARG A 361 11.41 -24.77 -3.09
CA ARG A 361 10.67 -25.16 -1.87
C ARG A 361 9.27 -25.69 -2.17
N THR A 362 8.63 -25.24 -3.26
CA THR A 362 7.20 -25.45 -3.48
C THR A 362 6.86 -26.29 -4.72
N ALA A 363 7.74 -26.32 -5.72
CA ALA A 363 7.53 -27.08 -6.94
C ALA A 363 8.07 -28.52 -6.83
N PRO A 364 7.41 -29.50 -7.47
CA PRO A 364 7.97 -30.83 -7.65
C PRO A 364 9.07 -30.77 -8.73
N LEU A 365 10.32 -30.58 -8.30
CA LEU A 365 11.48 -30.47 -9.19
C LEU A 365 12.30 -31.75 -9.24
N THR A 366 12.86 -32.03 -10.43
CA THR A 366 13.86 -33.09 -10.62
C THR A 366 15.20 -32.75 -9.95
N THR A 367 16.03 -33.75 -9.68
CA THR A 367 17.40 -33.56 -9.16
C THR A 367 18.25 -32.66 -10.06
N GLU A 368 18.13 -32.79 -11.38
CA GLU A 368 18.84 -31.95 -12.35
C GLU A 368 18.42 -30.48 -12.23
N THR A 369 17.11 -30.22 -12.11
CA THR A 369 16.59 -28.86 -11.94
C THR A 369 17.07 -28.24 -10.61
N ARG A 370 17.07 -29.00 -9.51
CA ARG A 370 17.60 -28.54 -8.21
C ARG A 370 19.08 -28.20 -8.29
N TYR A 371 19.87 -29.02 -8.98
CA TYR A 371 21.28 -28.72 -9.23
C TYR A 371 21.47 -27.45 -10.06
N GLY A 372 20.65 -27.25 -11.09
CA GLY A 372 20.62 -26.03 -11.90
C GLY A 372 20.34 -24.77 -11.08
N ILE A 373 19.33 -24.81 -10.20
CA ILE A 373 19.02 -23.70 -9.28
C ILE A 373 20.19 -23.44 -8.33
N ARG A 374 20.78 -24.49 -7.74
CA ARG A 374 21.94 -24.35 -6.86
C ARG A 374 23.14 -23.71 -7.58
N ALA A 375 23.42 -24.11 -8.81
CA ALA A 375 24.49 -23.53 -9.62
C ALA A 375 24.23 -22.06 -9.97
N LEU A 376 22.97 -21.71 -10.28
CA LEU A 376 22.55 -20.33 -10.51
C LEU A 376 22.76 -19.46 -9.25
N ILE A 377 22.32 -19.93 -8.09
CA ILE A 377 22.52 -19.23 -6.81
C ILE A 377 24.02 -19.04 -6.54
N ALA A 378 24.85 -20.06 -6.78
CA ALA A 378 26.30 -19.96 -6.61
C ALA A 378 26.93 -18.90 -7.53
N ALA A 379 26.47 -18.79 -8.78
CA ALA A 379 26.94 -17.76 -9.72
C ALA A 379 26.51 -16.35 -9.31
N LEU A 380 25.35 -16.21 -8.68
CA LEU A 380 24.81 -14.93 -8.19
C LEU A 380 25.35 -14.52 -6.82
N ALA A 381 25.89 -15.45 -6.03
CA ALA A 381 26.38 -15.21 -4.67
C ALA A 381 27.41 -14.06 -4.58
N ALA A 382 28.19 -13.83 -5.63
CA ALA A 382 29.15 -12.73 -5.71
C ALA A 382 28.51 -11.33 -5.65
N TYR A 383 27.19 -11.22 -5.84
CA TYR A 383 26.44 -9.97 -5.84
C TYR A 383 25.54 -9.79 -4.61
N LEU A 384 25.52 -10.78 -3.71
CA LEU A 384 24.59 -10.83 -2.57
C LEU A 384 25.29 -10.46 -1.25
N PRO A 385 24.53 -10.03 -0.24
CA PRO A 385 24.98 -10.10 1.15
C PRO A 385 25.38 -11.54 1.51
N HIS A 386 26.48 -11.69 2.26
CA HIS A 386 27.02 -13.01 2.63
C HIS A 386 25.99 -13.90 3.34
N THR A 387 25.15 -13.33 4.20
CA THR A 387 24.11 -14.05 4.95
C THR A 387 23.05 -14.64 4.02
N ALA A 388 22.52 -13.84 3.09
CA ALA A 388 21.52 -14.29 2.12
C ALA A 388 22.07 -15.39 1.19
N ALA A 389 23.30 -15.21 0.69
CA ALA A 389 23.95 -16.22 -0.15
C ALA A 389 24.15 -17.55 0.57
N GLN A 390 24.62 -17.49 1.83
CA GLN A 390 24.86 -18.68 2.63
C GLN A 390 23.55 -19.41 2.94
N GLU A 391 22.53 -18.70 3.40
CA GLU A 391 21.21 -19.27 3.68
C GLU A 391 20.66 -20.00 2.46
N ALA A 392 20.62 -19.31 1.30
CA ALA A 392 20.11 -19.87 0.06
C ALA A 392 20.86 -21.13 -0.39
N LEU A 393 22.20 -21.15 -0.34
CA LEU A 393 23.01 -22.31 -0.75
C LEU A 393 22.90 -23.51 0.19
N THR A 394 22.52 -23.28 1.44
CA THR A 394 22.34 -24.33 2.46
C THR A 394 20.90 -24.84 2.56
N ASP A 395 19.99 -24.28 1.77
CA ASP A 395 18.58 -24.66 1.82
C ASP A 395 18.38 -26.14 1.44
N PRO A 396 17.65 -26.92 2.27
CA PRO A 396 17.47 -28.35 2.04
C PRO A 396 16.70 -28.66 0.76
N SER A 397 15.87 -27.74 0.26
CA SER A 397 15.15 -27.91 -1.01
C SER A 397 16.08 -27.98 -2.23
N LEU A 398 17.35 -27.59 -2.11
CA LEU A 398 18.32 -27.71 -3.19
C LEU A 398 19.07 -29.04 -3.20
N SER A 399 18.86 -29.89 -2.18
CA SER A 399 19.49 -31.21 -2.10
C SER A 399 18.60 -32.27 -2.77
N PRO A 400 19.18 -33.35 -3.33
CA PRO A 400 18.39 -34.49 -3.80
C PRO A 400 17.62 -35.09 -2.63
N ASN A 401 16.37 -35.50 -2.85
CA ASN A 401 15.64 -36.26 -1.85
C ASN A 401 16.32 -37.63 -1.72
N PRO A 402 16.57 -38.19 -0.52
CA PRO A 402 17.23 -39.49 -0.38
C PRO A 402 16.46 -40.67 -1.00
N ALA A 403 15.25 -40.42 -1.50
CA ALA A 403 14.34 -41.38 -2.10
C ALA A 403 14.23 -41.28 -3.65
N ASP A 404 14.96 -40.34 -4.28
CA ASP A 404 15.23 -40.32 -5.73
C ASP A 404 16.56 -41.00 -6.03
#